data_AF-A0A4R4E3R3-F1
#
_entry.id   AF-A0A4R4E3R3-F1
#
_cell.length_a   1.000
_cell.length_b   1.000
_cell.length_c   1.000
_cell.angle_alpha   90.00
_cell.angle_beta   90.00
_cell.angle_gamma   90.00
#
_symmetry.space_group_name_H-M   'P 1'
#
loop_
_entity.id
_entity.type
_entity.pdbx_description
1 polymer ?
#
loop_
_entity_poly.entity_id
_entity_poly.type
_entity_poly.pdbx_seq_one_letter_code
_entity_poly.pdbx_strand_id
1 'polypeptide(L)'
;MQFIKTLLNRSSFFPDRRVYVAGFVLCGLFFASYFWPVLFPITQLLLLGLVLAMLADVLLLYSRKGLQGSRSVPERFSNGDDNKVQVQVSNYYSFPVQTEIIDELPFQFQERNWLRRARIEPDQRATITYTLRPQQRGEYRFGVVNVLARGPLGFAWRRYRFGNEDLVKVYPSFIQVRRFQLLAAANRLQEAGIKRQRALGHSLEFEQIKEYVRGDDYRTVNWKATARRGDLMVNNFTDERSQQVYCIINKGRTMKMPFEGMTLLDYAINAALVLSNVALMRQDKAGLITFAQKTDSFLAADKKPGQFNQILETLYREETTFLDVDFEKLFAVVRNRITQRSLLVLFTNFESFESLERELPSLQRMAHYHLLVVVFFENTELKALREGKAKNLEEIYIKTIGEKFAQEKRLIVRELRKHGIIALLTTPENLTVQAINKYLEVKNRQGI
;
A
#
# COMPACT_ATOMS: atom_id res chain seq x y z
N MET A 1 -30.93 0.34 24.19
CA MET A 1 -30.38 0.66 22.85
C MET A 1 -30.16 -0.56 21.94
N GLN A 2 -29.92 -1.77 22.48
CA GLN A 2 -29.82 -3.00 21.68
C GLN A 2 -31.15 -3.43 21.03
N PHE A 3 -32.28 -3.32 21.73
CA PHE A 3 -33.61 -3.73 21.22
C PHE A 3 -34.07 -2.98 19.95
N ILE A 4 -33.76 -1.68 19.86
CA ILE A 4 -34.03 -0.84 18.68
C ILE A 4 -33.12 -1.26 17.51
N LYS A 5 -31.85 -1.57 17.77
CA LYS A 5 -30.95 -2.14 16.77
C LYS A 5 -31.46 -3.48 16.24
N THR A 6 -32.02 -4.36 17.08
CA THR A 6 -32.58 -5.65 16.66
C THR A 6 -33.86 -5.51 15.83
N LEU A 7 -34.72 -4.53 16.13
CA LEU A 7 -35.95 -4.26 15.36
C LEU A 7 -35.63 -3.64 13.99
N LEU A 8 -34.71 -2.66 13.95
CA LEU A 8 -34.15 -2.09 12.71
C LEU A 8 -33.37 -3.11 11.89
N ASN A 9 -32.86 -4.18 12.49
CA ASN A 9 -32.19 -5.27 11.76
C ASN A 9 -33.17 -6.25 11.11
N ARG A 10 -34.41 -6.36 11.63
CA ARG A 10 -35.45 -7.28 11.12
C ARG A 10 -36.43 -6.62 10.15
N SER A 11 -36.76 -5.34 10.31
CA SER A 11 -37.69 -4.68 9.38
C SER A 11 -36.98 -4.27 8.09
N SER A 12 -37.55 -4.63 6.95
CA SER A 12 -37.14 -4.13 5.63
C SER A 12 -37.85 -2.82 5.26
N PHE A 13 -38.69 -2.29 6.14
CA PHE A 13 -39.59 -1.16 5.88
C PHE A 13 -39.22 0.06 6.74
N PHE A 14 -39.15 1.24 6.10
CA PHE A 14 -38.95 2.52 6.77
C PHE A 14 -39.85 3.62 6.14
N PRO A 15 -40.70 4.31 6.93
CA PRO A 15 -41.44 5.47 6.41
C PRO A 15 -40.50 6.61 6.02
N ASP A 16 -40.78 7.28 4.91
CA ASP A 16 -40.03 8.46 4.48
C ASP A 16 -40.36 9.68 5.35
N ARG A 17 -39.46 10.67 5.38
CA ARG A 17 -39.67 11.97 6.04
C ARG A 17 -41.00 12.62 5.63
N ARG A 18 -41.44 12.42 4.38
CA ARG A 18 -42.72 12.93 3.86
C ARG A 18 -43.93 12.46 4.69
N VAL A 19 -43.93 11.22 5.17
CA VAL A 19 -45.01 10.68 6.00
C VAL A 19 -45.08 11.41 7.33
N TYR A 20 -43.94 11.66 7.96
CA TYR A 20 -43.88 12.38 9.24
C TYR A 20 -44.29 13.85 9.10
N VAL A 21 -43.86 14.51 8.02
CA VAL A 21 -44.27 15.91 7.73
C VAL A 21 -45.76 15.98 7.45
N ALA A 22 -46.30 15.09 6.60
CA ALA A 22 -47.73 15.02 6.33
C ALA A 22 -48.53 14.73 7.61
N GLY A 23 -48.06 13.78 8.43
CA GLY A 23 -48.67 13.47 9.73
C GLY A 23 -48.68 14.66 10.68
N PHE A 24 -47.57 15.42 10.77
CA PHE A 24 -47.51 16.63 11.59
C PHE A 24 -48.48 17.71 11.13
N VAL A 25 -48.57 17.94 9.81
CA VAL A 25 -49.54 18.89 9.22
C VAL A 25 -50.97 18.44 9.50
N LEU A 26 -51.26 17.14 9.36
CA LEU A 26 -52.58 16.57 9.67
C LEU A 26 -52.95 16.73 11.15
N CYS A 27 -52.00 16.55 12.07
CA CYS A 27 -52.22 16.84 13.49
C CYS A 27 -52.57 18.32 13.71
N GLY A 28 -51.85 19.23 13.06
CA GLY A 28 -52.15 20.67 13.11
C GLY A 28 -53.54 21.01 12.59
N LEU A 29 -53.93 20.44 11.44
CA LEU A 29 -55.27 20.60 10.86
C LEU A 29 -56.37 20.02 11.75
N PHE A 30 -56.10 18.89 12.40
CA PHE A 30 -57.01 18.29 13.38
C PHE A 30 -57.23 19.23 14.57
N PHE A 31 -56.18 19.83 15.13
CA PHE A 31 -56.33 20.82 16.21
C PHE A 31 -57.09 22.07 15.72
N ALA A 32 -56.78 22.57 14.53
CA ALA A 32 -57.48 23.72 13.95
C ALA A 32 -58.97 23.44 13.69
N SER A 33 -59.35 22.17 13.46
CA SER A 33 -60.74 21.78 13.24
C SER A 33 -61.66 22.03 14.44
N TYR A 34 -61.09 22.19 15.64
CA TYR A 34 -61.83 22.64 16.81
C TYR A 34 -62.41 24.06 16.62
N PHE A 35 -61.64 24.96 16.00
CA PHE A 35 -62.04 26.35 15.75
C PHE A 35 -62.85 26.49 14.45
N TRP A 36 -62.54 25.67 13.44
CA TRP A 36 -63.23 25.65 12.14
C TRP A 36 -63.71 24.25 11.81
N PRO A 37 -64.98 23.90 12.10
CA PRO A 37 -65.52 22.55 11.93
C PRO A 37 -65.40 21.97 10.51
N VAL A 38 -65.35 22.83 9.48
CA VAL A 38 -65.16 22.43 8.07
C VAL A 38 -63.83 21.70 7.84
N LEU A 39 -62.80 21.96 8.66
CA LEU A 39 -61.49 21.32 8.54
C LEU A 39 -61.51 19.84 8.99
N PHE A 40 -62.48 19.42 9.79
CA PHE A 40 -62.54 18.06 10.31
C PHE A 40 -62.72 16.99 9.21
N PRO A 41 -63.77 17.06 8.35
CA PRO A 41 -63.94 16.09 7.26
C PRO A 41 -62.80 16.16 6.23
N ILE A 42 -62.23 17.35 6.00
CA ILE A 42 -61.06 17.53 5.12
C ILE A 42 -59.86 16.76 5.69
N THR A 43 -59.60 16.88 6.99
CA THR A 43 -58.50 16.18 7.66
C THR A 43 -58.68 14.66 7.61
N GLN A 44 -59.90 14.16 7.79
CA GLN A 44 -60.21 12.73 7.66
C GLN A 44 -59.95 12.20 6.24
N LEU A 45 -60.38 12.94 5.21
CA LEU A 45 -60.14 12.57 3.81
C LEU A 45 -58.64 12.58 3.47
N LEU A 46 -57.90 13.59 3.93
CA LEU A 46 -56.45 13.66 3.71
C LEU A 46 -55.71 12.54 4.45
N LEU A 47 -56.13 12.19 5.67
CA LEU A 47 -55.57 11.05 6.41
C LEU A 47 -55.83 9.73 5.66
N LEU A 48 -57.06 9.50 5.21
CA LEU A 48 -57.40 8.33 4.40
C LEU A 48 -56.54 8.27 3.13
N GLY A 49 -56.39 9.40 2.44
CA GLY A 49 -55.53 9.53 1.25
C GLY A 49 -54.07 9.19 1.54
N LEU A 50 -53.51 9.66 2.66
CA LEU A 50 -52.14 9.35 3.08
C LEU A 50 -51.98 7.85 3.37
N VAL A 51 -52.93 7.23 4.08
CA VAL A 51 -52.91 5.79 4.39
C VAL A 51 -53.00 4.96 3.12
N LEU A 52 -53.90 5.29 2.21
CA LEU A 52 -54.04 4.60 0.91
C LEU A 52 -52.78 4.75 0.06
N ALA A 53 -52.19 5.95 0.00
CA ALA A 53 -50.96 6.18 -0.75
C ALA A 53 -49.77 5.41 -0.16
N MET A 54 -49.67 5.32 1.17
CA MET A 54 -48.65 4.54 1.85
C MET A 54 -48.83 3.03 1.62
N LEU A 55 -50.06 2.52 1.69
CA LEU A 55 -50.37 1.12 1.38
C LEU A 55 -50.04 0.80 -0.09
N ALA A 56 -50.40 1.68 -1.02
CA ALA A 56 -50.06 1.52 -2.44
C ALA A 56 -48.55 1.47 -2.67
N ASP A 57 -47.76 2.36 -2.06
CA ASP A 57 -46.29 2.37 -2.18
C ASP A 57 -45.67 1.10 -1.58
N VAL A 58 -46.19 0.64 -0.44
CA VAL A 58 -45.77 -0.63 0.18
C VAL A 58 -46.09 -1.81 -0.71
N LEU A 59 -47.30 -1.91 -1.25
CA LEU A 59 -47.69 -3.01 -2.15
C LEU A 59 -46.83 -3.03 -3.41
N LEU A 60 -46.60 -1.87 -4.04
CA LEU A 60 -45.71 -1.74 -5.21
C LEU A 60 -44.30 -2.22 -4.90
N LEU A 61 -43.73 -1.79 -3.77
CA LEU A 61 -42.39 -2.18 -3.37
C LEU A 61 -42.30 -3.64 -2.95
N TYR A 62 -43.29 -4.22 -2.27
CA TYR A 62 -43.21 -5.57 -1.70
C TYR A 62 -43.75 -6.69 -2.59
N SER A 63 -44.49 -6.37 -3.65
CA SER A 63 -45.07 -7.35 -4.60
C SER A 63 -44.03 -8.29 -5.24
N ARG A 64 -42.79 -7.82 -5.46
CA ARG A 64 -41.68 -8.63 -6.00
C ARG A 64 -40.34 -8.24 -5.38
N LYS A 65 -39.32 -9.08 -5.52
CA LYS A 65 -37.93 -8.70 -5.27
C LYS A 65 -37.43 -7.91 -6.48
N GLY A 66 -37.62 -6.60 -6.47
CA GLY A 66 -37.39 -5.77 -7.64
C GLY A 66 -35.99 -5.16 -7.75
N LEU A 67 -35.08 -5.41 -6.80
CA LEU A 67 -33.67 -5.03 -6.93
C LEU A 67 -32.77 -6.25 -6.79
N GLN A 68 -31.69 -6.27 -7.57
CA GLN A 68 -30.55 -7.17 -7.38
C GLN A 68 -29.27 -6.33 -7.34
N GLY A 69 -28.35 -6.67 -6.45
CA GLY A 69 -27.06 -6.01 -6.41
C GLY A 69 -25.93 -6.97 -6.12
N SER A 70 -24.71 -6.52 -6.42
CA SER A 70 -23.49 -7.24 -6.11
C SER A 70 -22.33 -6.25 -5.95
N ARG A 71 -21.44 -6.55 -5.02
CA ARG A 71 -20.14 -5.88 -4.89
C ARG A 71 -19.09 -6.70 -5.62
N SER A 72 -18.26 -6.02 -6.40
CA SER A 72 -17.07 -6.59 -7.02
C SER A 72 -15.85 -5.93 -6.41
N VAL A 73 -15.07 -6.74 -5.69
CA VAL A 73 -13.77 -6.37 -5.12
C VAL A 73 -12.66 -7.13 -5.86
N PRO A 74 -11.48 -6.51 -6.05
CA PRO A 74 -10.26 -7.22 -6.38
C PRO A 74 -9.99 -8.38 -5.42
N GLU A 75 -9.35 -9.45 -5.91
CA GLU A 75 -8.95 -10.61 -5.09
C GLU A 75 -8.05 -10.19 -3.90
N ARG A 76 -7.22 -9.17 -4.12
CA ARG A 76 -6.26 -8.65 -3.15
C ARG A 76 -6.19 -7.13 -3.28
N PHE A 77 -5.98 -6.47 -2.15
CA PHE A 77 -5.74 -5.04 -2.06
C PHE A 77 -4.25 -4.74 -1.95
N SER A 78 -3.84 -3.60 -2.49
CA SER A 78 -2.46 -3.09 -2.47
C SER A 78 -2.32 -2.05 -1.37
N ASN A 79 -1.45 -2.31 -0.38
CA ASN A 79 -1.25 -1.42 0.76
C ASN A 79 -0.65 -0.08 0.32
N GLY A 80 -1.27 1.02 0.73
CA GLY A 80 -0.83 2.36 0.42
C GLY A 80 -1.24 2.87 -0.96
N ASP A 81 -2.00 2.10 -1.75
CA ASP A 81 -2.48 2.49 -3.08
C ASP A 81 -4.01 2.51 -3.16
N ASP A 82 -4.55 3.19 -4.19
CA ASP A 82 -5.99 3.23 -4.44
C ASP A 82 -6.48 1.94 -5.12
N ASN A 83 -7.31 1.19 -4.39
CA ASN A 83 -7.93 -0.05 -4.87
C ASN A 83 -9.36 0.23 -5.32
N LYS A 84 -9.68 -0.10 -6.57
CA LYS A 84 -11.02 0.13 -7.14
C LYS A 84 -12.00 -0.91 -6.61
N VAL A 85 -13.17 -0.46 -6.15
CA VAL A 85 -14.32 -1.29 -5.79
C VAL A 85 -15.53 -0.84 -6.59
N GLN A 86 -16.35 -1.81 -7.02
CA GLN A 86 -17.55 -1.54 -7.80
C GLN A 86 -18.77 -2.15 -7.13
N VAL A 87 -19.82 -1.36 -6.97
CA VAL A 87 -21.14 -1.82 -6.56
C VAL A 87 -22.09 -1.68 -7.73
N GLN A 88 -22.70 -2.79 -8.13
CA GLN A 88 -23.70 -2.83 -9.20
C GLN A 88 -25.07 -3.09 -8.60
N VAL A 89 -26.07 -2.31 -9.02
CA VAL A 89 -27.47 -2.48 -8.61
C VAL A 89 -28.34 -2.43 -9.87
N SER A 90 -29.17 -3.45 -10.05
CA SER A 90 -30.09 -3.61 -11.18
C SER A 90 -31.53 -3.47 -10.70
N ASN A 91 -32.35 -2.76 -11.48
CA ASN A 91 -33.75 -2.55 -11.21
C ASN A 91 -34.63 -3.46 -12.08
N TYR A 92 -35.39 -4.34 -11.44
CA TYR A 92 -36.38 -5.24 -12.05
C TYR A 92 -37.82 -4.82 -11.72
N TYR A 93 -38.02 -3.62 -11.15
CA TYR A 93 -39.33 -3.00 -11.13
C TYR A 93 -39.65 -2.42 -12.50
N SER A 94 -40.94 -2.38 -12.84
CA SER A 94 -41.48 -1.73 -14.04
C SER A 94 -41.61 -0.20 -13.87
N PHE A 95 -41.03 0.36 -12.81
CA PHE A 95 -41.03 1.79 -12.51
C PHE A 95 -39.63 2.23 -12.05
N PRO A 96 -39.28 3.52 -12.22
CA PRO A 96 -38.02 4.04 -11.73
C PRO A 96 -37.95 4.01 -10.20
N VAL A 97 -36.80 3.58 -9.68
CA VAL A 97 -36.55 3.51 -8.23
C VAL A 97 -35.46 4.50 -7.85
N GLN A 98 -35.69 5.24 -6.78
CA GLN A 98 -34.64 6.04 -6.16
C GLN A 98 -33.97 5.20 -5.08
N THR A 99 -32.66 5.08 -5.15
CA THR A 99 -31.87 4.21 -4.26
C THR A 99 -30.90 5.00 -3.42
N GLU A 100 -30.78 4.64 -2.14
CA GLU A 100 -29.64 4.97 -1.28
C GLU A 100 -28.82 3.70 -1.03
N ILE A 101 -27.57 3.72 -1.44
CA ILE A 101 -26.65 2.58 -1.43
C ILE A 101 -25.60 2.84 -0.36
N ILE A 102 -25.48 1.89 0.57
CA ILE A 102 -24.59 1.91 1.72
C ILE A 102 -23.78 0.62 1.68
N ASP A 103 -22.48 0.75 1.43
CA ASP A 103 -21.54 -0.37 1.49
C ASP A 103 -20.90 -0.42 2.89
N GLU A 104 -21.00 -1.56 3.55
CA GLU A 104 -20.39 -1.79 4.86
C GLU A 104 -18.89 -2.04 4.68
N LEU A 105 -18.12 -0.96 4.74
CA LEU A 105 -16.67 -1.01 4.58
C LEU A 105 -15.99 -1.62 5.82
N PRO A 106 -14.83 -2.29 5.64
CA PRO A 106 -14.02 -2.78 6.74
C PRO A 106 -13.68 -1.69 7.77
N PHE A 107 -13.68 -2.06 9.06
CA PHE A 107 -13.52 -1.11 10.17
C PHE A 107 -12.20 -0.31 10.09
N GLN A 108 -11.15 -0.89 9.49
CA GLN A 108 -9.85 -0.26 9.33
C GLN A 108 -9.91 1.03 8.52
N PHE A 109 -10.88 1.18 7.61
CA PHE A 109 -11.06 2.42 6.85
C PHE A 109 -11.68 3.54 7.68
N GLN A 110 -12.33 3.22 8.81
CA GLN A 110 -13.06 4.17 9.68
C GLN A 110 -14.12 5.03 8.96
N GLU A 111 -14.48 4.70 7.73
CA GLU A 111 -15.44 5.42 6.91
C GLU A 111 -16.87 4.96 7.25
N ARG A 112 -17.59 5.75 8.06
CA ARG A 112 -18.95 5.38 8.55
C ARG A 112 -20.09 6.02 7.77
N ASN A 113 -19.80 7.03 6.95
CA ASN A 113 -20.79 7.84 6.27
C ASN A 113 -20.85 7.56 4.76
N TRP A 114 -20.39 6.37 4.34
CA TRP A 114 -20.43 5.99 2.94
C TRP A 114 -21.88 5.82 2.48
N LEU A 115 -22.35 6.76 1.67
CA LEU A 115 -23.70 6.80 1.11
C LEU A 115 -23.60 7.27 -0.34
N ARG A 116 -24.28 6.57 -1.25
CA ARG A 116 -24.42 6.99 -2.65
C ARG A 116 -25.87 6.93 -3.06
N ARG A 117 -26.33 7.94 -3.79
CA ARG A 117 -27.68 8.02 -4.30
C ARG A 117 -27.67 7.77 -5.80
N ALA A 118 -28.64 7.00 -6.27
CA ALA A 118 -28.85 6.77 -7.69
C ALA A 118 -30.35 6.68 -7.98
N ARG A 119 -30.76 7.11 -9.16
CA ARG A 119 -32.08 6.82 -9.73
C ARG A 119 -31.87 5.78 -10.82
N ILE A 120 -32.54 4.65 -10.71
CA ILE A 120 -32.40 3.53 -11.63
C ILE A 120 -33.72 3.36 -12.37
N GLU A 121 -33.71 3.53 -13.68
CA GLU A 121 -34.89 3.33 -14.53
C GLU A 121 -35.26 1.83 -14.62
N PRO A 122 -36.49 1.48 -15.08
CA PRO A 122 -36.89 0.09 -15.25
C PRO A 122 -35.93 -0.70 -16.12
N ASP A 123 -35.61 -1.94 -15.71
CA ASP A 123 -34.71 -2.86 -16.42
C ASP A 123 -33.31 -2.31 -16.71
N GLN A 124 -32.89 -1.26 -15.98
CA GLN A 124 -31.56 -0.69 -16.06
C GLN A 124 -30.70 -1.04 -14.84
N ARG A 125 -29.39 -0.81 -14.98
CA ARG A 125 -28.40 -1.02 -13.93
C ARG A 125 -27.59 0.24 -13.65
N ALA A 126 -27.35 0.51 -12.38
CA ALA A 126 -26.41 1.54 -11.93
C ALA A 126 -25.10 0.88 -11.46
N THR A 127 -23.97 1.43 -11.87
CA THR A 127 -22.64 1.01 -11.41
C THR A 127 -21.96 2.15 -10.68
N ILE A 128 -21.68 1.95 -9.40
CA ILE A 128 -20.96 2.91 -8.55
C ILE A 128 -19.55 2.40 -8.41
N THR A 129 -18.59 3.19 -8.89
CA THR A 129 -17.16 2.92 -8.73
C THR A 129 -16.57 3.88 -7.72
N TYR A 130 -15.82 3.36 -6.76
CA TYR A 130 -15.08 4.15 -5.77
C TYR A 130 -13.74 3.50 -5.47
N THR A 131 -12.85 4.22 -4.80
CA THR A 131 -11.53 3.74 -4.43
C THR A 131 -11.38 3.65 -2.91
N LEU A 132 -10.61 2.67 -2.46
CA LEU A 132 -10.23 2.49 -1.06
C LEU A 132 -8.70 2.36 -0.96
N ARG A 133 -8.11 3.11 -0.04
CA ARG A 133 -6.67 3.12 0.20
C ARG A 133 -6.35 2.51 1.57
N PRO A 134 -6.06 1.20 1.65
CA PRO A 134 -5.70 0.59 2.93
C PRO A 134 -4.33 1.11 3.37
N GLN A 135 -4.22 1.39 4.66
CA GLN A 135 -2.98 1.89 5.28
C GLN A 135 -2.30 0.84 6.16
N GLN A 136 -2.90 -0.33 6.29
CA GLN A 136 -2.37 -1.44 7.08
C GLN A 136 -2.51 -2.73 6.27
N ARG A 137 -1.48 -3.58 6.30
CA ARG A 137 -1.58 -4.94 5.77
C ARG A 137 -2.47 -5.80 6.67
N GLY A 138 -2.96 -6.92 6.11
CA GLY A 138 -3.73 -7.91 6.85
C GLY A 138 -5.03 -8.27 6.14
N GLU A 139 -6.04 -8.64 6.90
CA GLU A 139 -7.33 -9.09 6.39
C GLU A 139 -8.42 -8.04 6.62
N TYR A 140 -9.11 -7.68 5.54
CA TYR A 140 -10.17 -6.68 5.53
C TYR A 140 -11.49 -7.38 5.29
N ARG A 141 -12.39 -7.30 6.27
CA ARG A 141 -13.72 -7.92 6.23
C ARG A 141 -14.74 -6.88 5.80
N PHE A 142 -15.25 -7.03 4.60
CA PHE A 142 -16.38 -6.24 4.15
C PHE A 142 -17.67 -6.82 4.74
N GLY A 143 -18.62 -5.95 5.09
CA GLY A 143 -19.97 -6.35 5.44
C GLY A 143 -20.85 -6.51 4.20
N VAL A 144 -22.15 -6.33 4.36
CA VAL A 144 -23.12 -6.42 3.24
C VAL A 144 -23.35 -5.06 2.58
N VAL A 145 -23.75 -5.07 1.31
CA VAL A 145 -24.25 -3.86 0.64
C VAL A 145 -25.73 -3.69 0.99
N ASN A 146 -26.06 -2.63 1.70
CA ASN A 146 -27.45 -2.25 1.98
C ASN A 146 -27.93 -1.27 0.91
N VAL A 147 -29.08 -1.56 0.30
CA VAL A 147 -29.72 -0.68 -0.68
C VAL A 147 -31.12 -0.36 -0.20
N LEU A 148 -31.37 0.90 0.11
CA LEU A 148 -32.71 1.42 0.38
C LEU A 148 -33.33 1.82 -0.96
N ALA A 149 -34.53 1.33 -1.25
CA ALA A 149 -35.28 1.56 -2.47
C ALA A 149 -36.54 2.35 -2.16
N ARG A 150 -36.80 3.42 -2.92
CA ARG A 150 -38.00 4.23 -2.83
C ARG A 150 -38.75 4.21 -4.16
N GLY A 151 -40.04 3.91 -4.08
CA GLY A 151 -40.96 3.87 -5.20
C GLY A 151 -41.38 5.26 -5.70
N PRO A 152 -42.29 5.33 -6.68
CA PRO A 152 -42.69 6.59 -7.31
C PRO A 152 -43.47 7.52 -6.37
N LEU A 153 -44.27 6.97 -5.45
CA LEU A 153 -45.05 7.75 -4.48
C LEU A 153 -44.15 8.33 -3.38
N GLY A 154 -43.12 7.59 -2.99
CA GLY A 154 -42.04 8.07 -2.14
C GLY A 154 -42.42 8.21 -0.66
N PHE A 155 -43.37 7.42 -0.18
CA PHE A 155 -43.78 7.36 1.23
C PHE A 155 -43.04 6.26 2.00
N ALA A 156 -42.48 5.28 1.29
CA ALA A 156 -41.81 4.13 1.89
C ALA A 156 -40.42 3.89 1.31
N TRP A 157 -39.50 3.50 2.19
CA TRP A 157 -38.23 2.88 1.84
C TRP A 157 -38.31 1.37 2.11
N ARG A 158 -37.86 0.59 1.12
CA ARG A 158 -37.61 -0.85 1.27
C ARG A 158 -36.11 -1.11 1.29
N ARG A 159 -35.60 -1.81 2.32
CA ARG A 159 -34.20 -2.22 2.41
C ARG A 159 -33.97 -3.58 1.74
N TYR A 160 -32.93 -3.62 0.93
CA TYR A 160 -32.32 -4.80 0.34
C TYR A 160 -30.90 -4.99 0.90
N ARG A 161 -30.48 -6.25 1.02
CA ARG A 161 -29.12 -6.63 1.41
C ARG A 161 -28.54 -7.53 0.34
N PHE A 162 -27.36 -7.19 -0.14
CA PHE A 162 -26.67 -7.91 -1.20
C PHE A 162 -25.23 -8.24 -0.80
N GLY A 163 -24.73 -9.34 -1.37
CA GLY A 163 -23.40 -9.86 -1.06
C GLY A 163 -23.34 -10.58 0.28
N ASN A 164 -22.19 -11.19 0.52
CA ASN A 164 -21.83 -11.80 1.79
C ASN A 164 -20.72 -10.97 2.45
N GLU A 165 -20.32 -11.39 3.65
CA GLU A 165 -19.08 -10.88 4.24
C GLU A 165 -17.88 -11.38 3.43
N ASP A 166 -17.25 -10.47 2.68
CA ASP A 166 -16.09 -10.80 1.84
C ASP A 166 -14.79 -10.50 2.60
N LEU A 167 -13.87 -11.47 2.60
CA LEU A 167 -12.54 -11.31 3.17
C LEU A 167 -11.55 -10.94 2.06
N VAL A 168 -10.99 -9.74 2.12
CA VAL A 168 -9.98 -9.26 1.16
C VAL A 168 -8.64 -9.12 1.88
N LYS A 169 -7.61 -9.75 1.33
CA LYS A 169 -6.25 -9.63 1.87
C LYS A 169 -5.55 -8.39 1.31
N VAL A 170 -4.95 -7.58 2.19
CA VAL A 170 -4.13 -6.42 1.82
C VAL A 170 -2.66 -6.84 1.79
N TYR A 171 -2.13 -6.95 0.59
CA TYR A 171 -0.73 -7.26 0.32
C TYR A 171 0.14 -6.01 0.28
N PRO A 172 1.49 -6.15 0.40
CA PRO A 172 2.40 -5.08 0.02
C PRO A 172 2.10 -4.54 -1.39
N SER A 173 2.58 -3.33 -1.67
CA SER A 173 2.21 -2.56 -2.86
C SER A 173 2.62 -3.24 -4.19
N PHE A 174 1.75 -4.11 -4.72
CA PHE A 174 1.95 -4.75 -6.02
C PHE A 174 1.58 -3.84 -7.19
N ILE A 175 0.75 -2.81 -6.95
CA ILE A 175 0.46 -1.77 -7.95
C ILE A 175 1.72 -0.99 -8.28
N GLN A 176 2.53 -0.62 -7.27
CA GLN A 176 3.83 0.01 -7.51
C GLN A 176 4.76 -0.92 -8.29
N VAL A 177 4.85 -2.20 -7.91
CA VAL A 177 5.65 -3.18 -8.66
C VAL A 177 5.26 -3.20 -10.14
N ARG A 178 3.95 -3.32 -10.44
CA ARG A 178 3.44 -3.33 -11.81
C ARG A 178 3.74 -2.02 -12.56
N ARG A 179 3.62 -0.87 -11.89
CA ARG A 179 4.00 0.44 -12.46
C ARG A 179 5.47 0.45 -12.88
N PHE A 180 6.37 -0.01 -12.01
CA PHE A 180 7.80 -0.07 -12.34
C PHE A 180 8.12 -1.09 -13.44
N GLN A 181 7.43 -2.24 -13.47
CA GLN A 181 7.58 -3.22 -14.55
C GLN A 181 7.20 -2.61 -15.91
N LEU A 182 6.07 -1.89 -15.98
CA LEU A 182 5.63 -1.23 -17.20
C LEU A 182 6.61 -0.14 -17.66
N LEU A 183 7.08 0.69 -16.73
CA LEU A 183 8.07 1.73 -17.03
C LEU A 183 9.43 1.13 -17.46
N ALA A 184 9.84 0.01 -16.88
CA ALA A 184 11.05 -0.71 -17.28
C ALA A 184 10.91 -1.27 -18.70
N ALA A 185 9.79 -1.95 -19.01
CA ALA A 185 9.52 -2.49 -20.33
C ALA A 185 9.46 -1.39 -21.40
N ALA A 186 8.96 -0.21 -21.06
CA ALA A 186 8.92 0.96 -21.94
C ALA A 186 10.23 1.77 -21.99
N ASN A 187 11.28 1.38 -21.26
CA ASN A 187 12.52 2.15 -21.08
C ASN A 187 12.30 3.58 -20.52
N ARG A 188 11.23 3.78 -19.74
CA ARG A 188 10.75 5.07 -19.20
C ARG A 188 10.91 5.18 -17.67
N LEU A 189 11.82 4.42 -17.06
CA LEU A 189 12.05 4.45 -15.61
C LEU A 189 12.40 5.86 -15.06
N GLN A 190 12.92 6.75 -15.91
CA GLN A 190 13.16 8.16 -15.58
C GLN A 190 11.88 8.91 -15.18
N GLU A 191 10.72 8.55 -15.72
CA GLU A 191 9.42 9.14 -15.35
C GLU A 191 9.03 8.81 -13.91
N ALA A 192 9.60 7.74 -13.33
CA ALA A 192 9.48 7.42 -11.91
C ALA A 192 10.66 7.92 -11.07
N GLY A 193 11.47 8.84 -11.60
CA GLY A 193 12.63 9.40 -10.89
C GLY A 193 13.84 8.47 -10.81
N ILE A 194 13.84 7.35 -11.56
CA ILE A 194 15.00 6.47 -11.63
C ILE A 194 16.01 7.06 -12.60
N LYS A 195 17.21 7.37 -12.10
CA LYS A 195 18.26 8.00 -12.90
C LYS A 195 18.77 7.04 -13.96
N ARG A 196 18.85 7.50 -15.21
CA ARG A 196 19.52 6.76 -16.28
C ARG A 196 21.00 6.74 -15.99
N GLN A 197 21.51 5.56 -15.63
CA GLN A 197 22.93 5.31 -15.56
C GLN A 197 23.40 4.88 -16.95
N ARG A 198 24.47 5.48 -17.47
CA ARG A 198 25.09 5.00 -18.69
C ARG A 198 25.80 3.70 -18.35
N ALA A 199 25.33 2.57 -18.88
CA ALA A 199 26.12 1.36 -18.90
C ALA A 199 27.34 1.65 -19.80
N LEU A 200 28.53 1.70 -19.21
CA LEU A 200 29.77 1.86 -19.96
C LEU A 200 30.07 0.53 -20.66
N GLY A 201 29.66 0.41 -21.92
CA GLY A 201 30.01 -0.73 -22.78
C GLY A 201 29.40 -2.07 -22.34
N HIS A 202 29.55 -3.10 -23.17
CA HIS A 202 29.15 -4.46 -22.82
C HIS A 202 29.84 -4.88 -21.52
N SER A 203 29.08 -5.11 -20.44
CA SER A 203 29.56 -5.60 -19.14
C SER A 203 29.96 -7.07 -19.25
N LEU A 204 31.00 -7.29 -20.02
CA LEU A 204 31.69 -8.54 -20.23
C LEU A 204 32.82 -8.56 -19.20
N GLU A 205 32.69 -9.37 -18.15
CA GLU A 205 33.71 -9.53 -17.10
C GLU A 205 34.87 -10.36 -17.68
N PHE A 206 36.10 -9.86 -17.56
CA PHE A 206 37.29 -10.60 -18.02
C PHE A 206 37.38 -11.91 -17.24
N GLU A 207 37.32 -13.04 -17.94
CA GLU A 207 37.39 -14.35 -17.31
C GLU A 207 38.83 -14.87 -17.31
N GLN A 208 39.44 -14.93 -18.51
CA GLN A 208 40.77 -15.45 -18.71
C GLN A 208 41.33 -15.06 -20.08
N ILE A 209 42.66 -15.15 -20.24
CA ILE A 209 43.29 -15.10 -21.56
C ILE A 209 43.37 -16.52 -22.09
N LYS A 210 42.74 -16.78 -23.23
CA LYS A 210 42.80 -18.07 -23.92
C LYS A 210 43.54 -17.93 -25.25
N GLU A 211 43.94 -19.06 -25.82
CA GLU A 211 44.45 -19.11 -27.18
C GLU A 211 43.33 -18.80 -28.18
N TYR A 212 43.66 -18.07 -29.23
CA TYR A 212 42.72 -17.69 -30.29
C TYR A 212 42.23 -18.92 -31.04
N VAL A 213 40.91 -19.11 -31.10
CA VAL A 213 40.28 -20.12 -31.95
C VAL A 213 39.57 -19.42 -33.10
N ARG A 214 39.60 -20.02 -34.30
CA ARG A 214 38.87 -19.50 -35.46
C ARG A 214 37.38 -19.35 -35.12
N GLY A 215 36.88 -18.12 -35.12
CA GLY A 215 35.53 -17.76 -34.68
C GLY A 215 35.50 -16.74 -33.54
N ASP A 216 36.60 -16.59 -32.80
CA ASP A 216 36.76 -15.52 -31.81
C ASP A 216 36.89 -14.13 -32.48
N ASP A 217 36.33 -13.10 -31.84
CA ASP A 217 36.38 -11.72 -32.34
C ASP A 217 37.81 -11.16 -32.28
N TYR A 218 38.33 -10.73 -33.42
CA TYR A 218 39.67 -10.14 -33.57
C TYR A 218 39.88 -8.88 -32.72
N ARG A 219 38.80 -8.20 -32.29
CA ARG A 219 38.87 -7.01 -31.42
C ARG A 219 39.26 -7.35 -29.99
N THR A 220 39.16 -8.63 -29.60
CA THR A 220 39.47 -9.12 -28.24
C THR A 220 40.92 -9.60 -28.09
N VAL A 221 41.75 -9.47 -29.14
CA VAL A 221 43.15 -9.92 -29.13
C VAL A 221 43.98 -9.17 -28.08
N ASN A 222 44.65 -9.91 -27.21
CA ASN A 222 45.54 -9.39 -26.20
C ASN A 222 46.98 -9.38 -26.72
N TRP A 223 47.37 -8.29 -27.40
CA TRP A 223 48.69 -8.15 -28.00
C TRP A 223 49.85 -8.33 -27.01
N LYS A 224 49.65 -7.95 -25.74
CA LYS A 224 50.67 -8.10 -24.69
C LYS A 224 50.90 -9.55 -24.30
N ALA A 225 49.82 -10.35 -24.23
CA ALA A 225 49.92 -11.78 -23.98
C ALA A 225 50.47 -12.52 -25.21
N THR A 226 50.01 -12.16 -26.41
CA THR A 226 50.50 -12.68 -27.69
C THR A 226 52.02 -12.51 -27.82
N ALA A 227 52.54 -11.30 -27.56
CA ALA A 227 53.96 -11.01 -27.65
C ALA A 227 54.85 -11.80 -26.66
N ARG A 228 54.29 -12.27 -25.53
CA ARG A 228 55.02 -13.05 -24.54
C ARG A 228 54.99 -14.55 -24.81
N ARG A 229 53.89 -15.05 -25.36
CA ARG A 229 53.66 -16.50 -25.55
C ARG A 229 54.09 -17.00 -26.92
N GLY A 230 54.12 -16.13 -27.93
CA GLY A 230 54.43 -16.49 -29.31
C GLY A 230 53.21 -16.85 -30.16
N ASP A 231 52.09 -17.20 -29.52
CA ASP A 231 50.82 -17.56 -30.15
C ASP A 231 49.75 -16.46 -29.97
N LEU A 232 48.77 -16.40 -30.87
CA LEU A 232 47.66 -15.43 -30.81
C LEU A 232 46.78 -15.69 -29.58
N MET A 233 46.71 -14.70 -28.68
CA MET A 233 45.93 -14.78 -27.44
C MET A 233 44.75 -13.81 -27.49
N VAL A 234 43.59 -14.23 -26.97
CA VAL A 234 42.38 -13.40 -26.84
C VAL A 234 41.90 -13.30 -25.39
N ASN A 235 41.35 -12.15 -25.05
CA ASN A 235 40.62 -11.97 -23.79
C ASN A 235 39.26 -12.65 -23.92
N ASN A 236 39.03 -13.72 -23.15
CA ASN A 236 37.72 -14.31 -23.01
C ASN A 236 36.94 -13.51 -21.97
N PHE A 237 35.72 -13.13 -22.31
CA PHE A 237 34.84 -12.43 -21.40
C PHE A 237 33.57 -13.24 -21.16
N THR A 238 33.07 -13.23 -19.93
CA THR A 238 31.79 -13.84 -19.54
C THR A 238 30.77 -12.76 -19.21
N ASP A 239 29.48 -13.10 -19.27
CA ASP A 239 28.42 -12.24 -18.75
C ASP A 239 28.68 -11.87 -17.29
N GLU A 240 28.44 -10.60 -16.95
CA GLU A 240 28.49 -10.07 -15.59
C GLU A 240 27.74 -11.01 -14.62
N ARG A 241 28.44 -11.48 -13.58
CA ARG A 241 27.86 -12.42 -12.61
C ARG A 241 26.61 -11.83 -11.97
N SER A 242 25.51 -12.60 -11.95
CA SER A 242 24.29 -12.23 -11.23
C SER A 242 24.62 -11.92 -9.77
N GLN A 243 24.42 -10.68 -9.35
CA GLN A 243 24.71 -10.26 -7.99
C GLN A 243 23.64 -10.79 -7.02
N GLN A 244 24.02 -11.06 -5.78
CA GLN A 244 23.07 -11.36 -4.72
C GLN A 244 22.67 -10.08 -4.00
N VAL A 245 21.39 -9.76 -4.00
CA VAL A 245 20.81 -8.59 -3.33
C VAL A 245 19.88 -9.07 -2.22
N TYR A 246 20.21 -8.76 -0.97
CA TYR A 246 19.35 -9.07 0.18
C TYR A 246 18.70 -7.79 0.70
N CYS A 247 17.38 -7.75 0.71
CA CYS A 247 16.64 -6.76 1.50
C CYS A 247 16.58 -7.26 2.94
N ILE A 248 17.10 -6.48 3.89
CA ILE A 248 17.06 -6.79 5.32
C ILE A 248 16.12 -5.79 5.98
N ILE A 249 15.06 -6.25 6.63
CA ILE A 249 14.03 -5.38 7.21
C ILE A 249 14.00 -5.53 8.73
N ASN A 250 14.25 -4.42 9.42
CA ASN A 250 14.04 -4.30 10.86
C ASN A 250 12.54 -4.32 11.18
N LYS A 251 12.12 -5.12 12.17
CA LYS A 251 10.74 -5.22 12.68
C LYS A 251 10.59 -4.79 14.14
N GLY A 252 11.58 -4.12 14.70
CA GLY A 252 11.54 -3.60 16.06
C GLY A 252 10.61 -2.41 16.22
N ARG A 253 10.51 -1.96 17.48
CA ARG A 253 9.69 -0.84 17.93
C ARG A 253 9.81 0.42 17.05
N THR A 254 11.03 0.80 16.65
CA THR A 254 11.29 2.06 15.93
C THR A 254 10.66 2.09 14.53
N MET A 255 10.30 0.93 13.98
CA MET A 255 9.66 0.79 12.67
C MET A 255 8.13 0.89 12.72
N LYS A 256 7.55 0.97 13.93
CA LYS A 256 6.10 1.19 14.14
C LYS A 256 5.70 2.66 14.02
N MET A 257 6.66 3.58 13.95
CA MET A 257 6.40 5.00 13.78
C MET A 257 5.45 5.24 12.60
N PRO A 258 4.30 5.91 12.81
CA PRO A 258 3.35 6.20 11.75
C PRO A 258 3.85 7.34 10.87
N PHE A 259 3.49 7.29 9.61
CA PHE A 259 3.81 8.28 8.60
C PHE A 259 2.74 8.25 7.50
N GLU A 260 2.04 9.37 7.28
CA GLU A 260 0.90 9.48 6.35
C GLU A 260 -0.12 8.31 6.47
N GLY A 261 -0.32 7.81 7.70
CA GLY A 261 -1.23 6.71 8.03
C GLY A 261 -0.65 5.29 7.93
N MET A 262 0.51 5.10 7.30
CA MET A 262 1.21 3.80 7.25
C MET A 262 2.40 3.76 8.24
N THR A 263 2.88 2.57 8.61
CA THR A 263 4.09 2.47 9.44
C THR A 263 5.37 2.53 8.60
N LEU A 264 6.51 2.90 9.19
CA LEU A 264 7.82 2.81 8.51
C LEU A 264 8.14 1.39 8.03
N LEU A 265 7.69 0.36 8.77
CA LEU A 265 7.78 -1.02 8.32
C LEU A 265 7.04 -1.23 6.99
N ASP A 266 5.85 -0.66 6.84
CA ASP A 266 5.04 -0.80 5.63
C ASP A 266 5.71 -0.17 4.41
N TYR A 267 6.33 1.00 4.59
CA TYR A 267 7.15 1.63 3.56
C TYR A 267 8.37 0.78 3.21
N ALA A 268 9.09 0.26 4.22
CA ALA A 268 10.24 -0.62 4.02
C ALA A 268 9.87 -1.88 3.24
N ILE A 269 8.74 -2.50 3.59
CA ILE A 269 8.22 -3.69 2.90
C ILE A 269 7.85 -3.39 1.45
N ASN A 270 7.17 -2.27 1.19
CA ASN A 270 6.84 -1.85 -0.17
C ASN A 270 8.12 -1.59 -1.00
N ALA A 271 9.08 -0.87 -0.44
CA ALA A 271 10.36 -0.57 -1.10
C ALA A 271 11.18 -1.85 -1.35
N ALA A 272 11.26 -2.77 -0.37
CA ALA A 272 11.95 -4.04 -0.50
C ALA A 272 11.32 -4.93 -1.57
N LEU A 273 9.99 -4.98 -1.67
CA LEU A 273 9.29 -5.74 -2.71
C LEU A 273 9.61 -5.21 -4.11
N VAL A 274 9.51 -3.89 -4.30
CA VAL A 274 9.80 -3.26 -5.60
C VAL A 274 11.28 -3.41 -5.94
N LEU A 275 12.19 -3.17 -5.00
CA LEU A 275 13.64 -3.34 -5.20
C LEU A 275 13.97 -4.79 -5.59
N SER A 276 13.40 -5.78 -4.88
CA SER A 276 13.58 -7.19 -5.20
C SER A 276 13.08 -7.54 -6.59
N ASN A 277 11.93 -7.02 -7.01
CA ASN A 277 11.43 -7.19 -8.37
C ASN A 277 12.37 -6.55 -9.41
N VAL A 278 12.85 -5.34 -9.17
CA VAL A 278 13.80 -4.67 -10.07
C VAL A 278 15.12 -5.44 -10.17
N ALA A 279 15.61 -6.02 -9.06
CA ALA A 279 16.79 -6.88 -9.07
C ALA A 279 16.56 -8.14 -9.94
N LEU A 280 15.44 -8.84 -9.74
CA LEU A 280 15.05 -10.01 -10.53
C LEU A 280 14.92 -9.69 -12.03
N MET A 281 14.30 -8.56 -12.38
CA MET A 281 14.19 -8.10 -13.77
C MET A 281 15.55 -7.84 -14.42
N ARG A 282 16.56 -7.45 -13.63
CA ARG A 282 17.95 -7.26 -14.08
C ARG A 282 18.81 -8.51 -13.95
N GLN A 283 18.19 -9.70 -13.84
CA GLN A 283 18.85 -11.01 -13.75
C GLN A 283 19.73 -11.21 -12.50
N ASP A 284 19.57 -10.36 -11.48
CA ASP A 284 20.19 -10.54 -10.17
C ASP A 284 19.34 -11.46 -9.29
N LYS A 285 19.98 -12.03 -8.26
CA LYS A 285 19.31 -12.88 -7.26
C LYS A 285 18.77 -12.01 -6.13
N ALA A 286 17.49 -12.14 -5.80
CA ALA A 286 16.86 -11.38 -4.74
C ALA A 286 16.59 -12.27 -3.52
N GLY A 287 17.11 -11.86 -2.36
CA GLY A 287 16.89 -12.50 -1.06
C GLY A 287 16.22 -11.54 -0.07
N LEU A 288 15.68 -12.10 1.00
CA LEU A 288 14.97 -11.35 2.03
C LEU A 288 15.37 -11.85 3.42
N ILE A 289 15.57 -10.91 4.36
CA ILE A 289 15.75 -11.21 5.78
C ILE A 289 14.86 -10.26 6.57
N THR A 290 14.07 -10.78 7.50
CA THR A 290 13.39 -9.94 8.49
C THR A 290 13.85 -10.32 9.89
N PHE A 291 14.01 -9.33 10.75
CA PHE A 291 14.54 -9.55 12.09
C PHE A 291 13.94 -8.62 13.13
N ALA A 292 13.80 -9.15 14.34
CA ALA A 292 13.52 -8.43 15.57
C ALA A 292 14.55 -8.88 16.63
N GLN A 293 14.12 -9.55 17.70
CA GLN A 293 15.04 -10.19 18.67
C GLN A 293 15.72 -11.47 18.14
N LYS A 294 15.10 -12.10 17.15
CA LYS A 294 15.63 -13.21 16.37
C LYS A 294 15.37 -12.94 14.89
N THR A 295 16.05 -13.68 14.02
CA THR A 295 15.68 -13.69 12.61
C THR A 295 14.36 -14.43 12.47
N ASP A 296 13.34 -13.74 11.98
CA ASP A 296 12.00 -14.28 11.87
C ASP A 296 11.80 -14.97 10.51
N SER A 297 12.24 -14.33 9.42
CA SER A 297 12.27 -14.96 8.11
C SER A 297 13.63 -14.76 7.42
N PHE A 298 14.05 -15.82 6.73
CA PHE A 298 15.23 -15.82 5.87
C PHE A 298 14.87 -16.53 4.57
N LEU A 299 14.93 -15.80 3.47
CA LEU A 299 14.78 -16.30 2.12
C LEU A 299 16.10 -16.09 1.38
N ALA A 300 16.74 -17.19 0.99
CA ALA A 300 17.99 -17.15 0.25
C ALA A 300 17.81 -16.42 -1.09
N ALA A 301 18.85 -15.72 -1.54
CA ALA A 301 18.83 -15.03 -2.81
C ALA A 301 18.80 -16.04 -3.97
N ASP A 302 17.71 -16.03 -4.73
CA ASP A 302 17.53 -16.82 -5.94
C ASP A 302 16.96 -15.94 -7.06
N LYS A 303 16.97 -16.45 -8.30
CA LYS A 303 16.36 -15.84 -9.48
C LYS A 303 15.37 -16.78 -10.19
N LYS A 304 15.04 -17.92 -9.58
CA LYS A 304 14.09 -18.91 -10.13
C LYS A 304 12.69 -18.33 -10.34
N PRO A 305 11.93 -18.87 -11.31
CA PRO A 305 10.51 -18.59 -11.43
C PRO A 305 9.79 -18.85 -10.10
N GLY A 306 9.05 -17.86 -9.61
CA GLY A 306 8.34 -17.93 -8.32
C GLY A 306 9.04 -17.26 -7.14
N GLN A 307 10.33 -16.88 -7.24
CA GLN A 307 11.03 -16.17 -6.15
C GLN A 307 10.30 -14.89 -5.73
N PHE A 308 9.79 -14.12 -6.70
CA PHE A 308 9.02 -12.91 -6.42
C PHE A 308 7.77 -13.20 -5.56
N ASN A 309 7.03 -14.27 -5.88
CA ASN A 309 5.84 -14.66 -5.12
C ASN A 309 6.20 -15.13 -3.71
N GLN A 310 7.33 -15.83 -3.54
CA GLN A 310 7.82 -16.21 -2.21
C GLN A 310 8.18 -14.99 -1.36
N ILE A 311 8.85 -13.99 -1.97
CA ILE A 311 9.14 -12.70 -1.31
C ILE A 311 7.83 -11.99 -0.92
N LEU A 312 6.88 -11.88 -1.85
CA LEU A 312 5.58 -11.24 -1.63
C LEU A 312 4.79 -11.89 -0.48
N GLU A 313 4.66 -13.21 -0.49
CA GLU A 313 3.91 -13.95 0.54
C GLU A 313 4.63 -13.93 1.90
N THR A 314 5.97 -13.88 1.92
CA THR A 314 6.74 -13.70 3.16
C THR A 314 6.47 -12.33 3.73
N LEU A 315 6.66 -11.26 2.94
CA LEU A 315 6.46 -9.87 3.35
C LEU A 315 5.02 -9.57 3.79
N TYR A 316 4.02 -10.23 3.20
CA TYR A 316 2.62 -10.10 3.62
C TYR A 316 2.40 -10.46 5.09
N ARG A 317 3.12 -11.46 5.61
CA ARG A 317 2.97 -11.97 6.97
C ARG A 317 3.77 -11.20 8.02
N GLU A 318 4.55 -10.20 7.59
CA GLU A 318 5.47 -9.50 8.48
C GLU A 318 4.77 -8.34 9.20
N GLU A 319 4.88 -8.37 10.53
CA GLU A 319 4.33 -7.38 11.45
C GLU A 319 5.42 -6.82 12.37
N THR A 320 5.18 -5.61 12.88
CA THR A 320 6.08 -5.01 13.87
C THR A 320 5.98 -5.73 15.20
N THR A 321 7.11 -5.76 15.91
CA THR A 321 7.19 -6.22 17.29
C THR A 321 7.41 -5.02 18.21
N PHE A 322 7.01 -5.13 19.48
CA PHE A 322 7.22 -4.08 20.48
C PHE A 322 8.61 -4.12 21.12
N LEU A 323 9.49 -5.01 20.64
CA LEU A 323 10.78 -5.30 21.24
C LEU A 323 11.89 -4.58 20.48
N ASP A 324 13.01 -4.34 21.16
CA ASP A 324 14.24 -3.88 20.50
C ASP A 324 14.87 -5.03 19.70
N VAL A 325 15.65 -4.68 18.68
CA VAL A 325 16.25 -5.62 17.75
C VAL A 325 17.65 -6.04 18.18
N ASP A 326 18.06 -7.23 17.74
CA ASP A 326 19.37 -7.81 18.05
C ASP A 326 20.23 -7.89 16.77
N PHE A 327 21.09 -6.89 16.56
CA PHE A 327 21.97 -6.84 15.39
C PHE A 327 23.12 -7.86 15.45
N GLU A 328 23.52 -8.29 16.65
CA GLU A 328 24.55 -9.32 16.83
C GLU A 328 24.06 -10.66 16.27
N LYS A 329 22.82 -11.05 16.59
CA LYS A 329 22.20 -12.25 16.00
C LYS A 329 21.95 -12.11 14.50
N LEU A 330 21.54 -10.92 14.03
CA LEU A 330 21.43 -10.67 12.59
C LEU A 330 22.78 -10.91 11.90
N PHE A 331 23.87 -10.36 12.44
CA PHE A 331 25.21 -10.57 11.90
C PHE A 331 25.58 -12.05 11.87
N ALA A 332 25.29 -12.81 12.94
CA ALA A 332 25.56 -14.25 12.98
C ALA A 332 24.81 -15.00 11.86
N VAL A 333 23.55 -14.65 11.58
CA VAL A 333 22.79 -15.26 10.48
C VAL A 333 23.33 -14.86 9.12
N VAL A 334 23.63 -13.58 8.91
CA VAL A 334 24.24 -13.08 7.67
C VAL A 334 25.56 -13.81 7.40
N ARG A 335 26.43 -13.90 8.41
CA ARG A 335 27.74 -14.54 8.31
C ARG A 335 27.64 -16.03 7.98
N ASN A 336 26.70 -16.75 8.60
CA ASN A 336 26.59 -18.20 8.44
C ASN A 336 25.84 -18.62 7.17
N ARG A 337 24.86 -17.82 6.72
CA ARG A 337 23.99 -18.19 5.59
C ARG A 337 24.34 -17.50 4.28
N ILE A 338 24.98 -16.33 4.32
CA ILE A 338 25.38 -15.57 3.13
C ILE A 338 26.89 -15.74 2.94
N THR A 339 27.26 -16.78 2.19
CA THR A 339 28.68 -17.13 1.98
C THR A 339 29.34 -16.30 0.87
N GLN A 340 28.56 -15.76 -0.06
CA GLN A 340 29.05 -14.95 -1.17
C GLN A 340 28.95 -13.46 -0.86
N ARG A 341 29.92 -12.69 -1.34
CA ARG A 341 29.85 -11.22 -1.27
C ARG A 341 28.56 -10.76 -1.97
N SER A 342 27.76 -10.00 -1.23
CA SER A 342 26.38 -9.66 -1.60
C SER A 342 26.15 -8.18 -1.31
N LEU A 343 25.14 -7.60 -1.95
CA LEU A 343 24.61 -6.29 -1.58
C LEU A 343 23.53 -6.48 -0.50
N LEU A 344 23.77 -5.93 0.68
CA LEU A 344 22.79 -5.92 1.77
C LEU A 344 22.15 -4.54 1.83
N VAL A 345 20.82 -4.48 1.67
CA VAL A 345 20.03 -3.26 1.80
C VAL A 345 19.22 -3.35 3.08
N LEU A 346 19.74 -2.73 4.14
CA LEU A 346 19.15 -2.75 5.48
C LEU A 346 18.19 -1.58 5.65
N PHE A 347 16.90 -1.88 5.79
CA PHE A 347 15.85 -0.93 6.16
C PHE A 347 15.72 -0.91 7.68
N THR A 348 16.10 0.20 8.31
CA THR A 348 16.07 0.37 9.77
C THR A 348 15.82 1.83 10.14
N ASN A 349 15.47 2.09 11.40
CA ASN A 349 15.37 3.45 11.92
C ASN A 349 16.14 3.55 13.25
N PHE A 350 17.04 4.53 13.33
CA PHE A 350 17.75 4.89 14.55
C PHE A 350 17.08 6.11 15.18
N GLU A 351 16.64 6.01 16.43
CA GLU A 351 15.98 7.12 17.15
C GLU A 351 16.97 8.24 17.50
N SER A 352 18.19 7.87 17.87
CA SER A 352 19.25 8.78 18.29
C SER A 352 20.62 8.33 17.78
N PHE A 353 21.64 9.17 17.97
CA PHE A 353 23.03 8.83 17.64
C PHE A 353 23.57 7.70 18.52
N GLU A 354 23.26 7.70 19.81
CA GLU A 354 23.65 6.64 20.76
C GLU A 354 23.06 5.29 20.36
N SER A 355 21.84 5.31 19.79
CA SER A 355 21.22 4.10 19.25
C SER A 355 22.02 3.52 18.08
N LEU A 356 22.60 4.37 17.22
CA LEU A 356 23.51 3.91 16.17
C LEU A 356 24.80 3.34 16.77
N GLU A 357 25.42 4.03 17.72
CA GLU A 357 26.71 3.63 18.30
C GLU A 357 26.67 2.21 18.88
N ARG A 358 25.55 1.84 19.53
CA ARG A 358 25.35 0.47 20.03
C ARG A 358 25.36 -0.59 18.93
N GLU A 359 24.74 -0.29 17.79
CA GLU A 359 24.61 -1.25 16.68
C GLU A 359 25.79 -1.21 15.69
N LEU A 360 26.59 -0.15 15.74
CA LEU A 360 27.68 0.11 14.80
C LEU A 360 28.71 -1.03 14.69
N PRO A 361 29.14 -1.70 15.78
CA PRO A 361 30.07 -2.84 15.68
C PRO A 361 29.52 -3.99 14.82
N SER A 362 28.23 -4.28 14.92
CA SER A 362 27.57 -5.29 14.09
C SER A 362 27.45 -4.85 12.62
N LEU A 363 27.10 -3.58 12.39
CA LEU A 363 27.05 -3.02 11.03
C LEU A 363 28.43 -3.03 10.35
N GLN A 364 29.49 -2.67 11.07
CA GLN A 364 30.87 -2.71 10.58
C GLN A 364 31.30 -4.12 10.19
N ARG A 365 31.00 -5.12 11.02
CA ARG A 365 31.32 -6.52 10.72
C ARG A 365 30.55 -7.03 9.50
N MET A 366 29.28 -6.64 9.31
CA MET A 366 28.55 -6.94 8.08
C MET A 366 29.17 -6.26 6.85
N ALA A 367 29.54 -4.98 6.99
CA ALA A 367 30.14 -4.18 5.91
C ALA A 367 31.55 -4.67 5.51
N HIS A 368 32.25 -5.35 6.41
CA HIS A 368 33.53 -5.98 6.11
C HIS A 368 33.39 -7.14 5.09
N TYR A 369 32.32 -7.93 5.17
CA TYR A 369 32.11 -9.10 4.31
C TYR A 369 31.20 -8.83 3.10
N HIS A 370 30.28 -7.88 3.23
CA HIS A 370 29.27 -7.58 2.22
C HIS A 370 29.18 -6.08 1.98
N LEU A 371 28.67 -5.66 0.82
CA LEU A 371 28.41 -4.25 0.61
C LEU A 371 27.12 -3.86 1.33
N LEU A 372 27.23 -3.03 2.37
CA LEU A 372 26.11 -2.64 3.21
C LEU A 372 25.59 -1.25 2.83
N VAL A 373 24.31 -1.20 2.47
CA VAL A 373 23.52 0.03 2.33
C VAL A 373 22.53 0.09 3.49
N VAL A 374 22.67 1.10 4.34
CA VAL A 374 21.75 1.34 5.46
C VAL A 374 20.77 2.43 5.05
N VAL A 375 19.51 2.04 4.93
CA VAL A 375 18.38 2.89 4.58
C VAL A 375 17.62 3.25 5.84
N PHE A 376 17.47 4.54 6.10
CA PHE A 376 16.77 5.06 7.26
C PHE A 376 16.03 6.36 6.95
N PHE A 377 15.14 6.72 7.86
CA PHE A 377 14.05 7.65 7.57
C PHE A 377 14.32 9.06 8.09
N GLU A 378 13.96 10.04 7.27
CA GLU A 378 13.81 11.44 7.65
C GLU A 378 12.34 11.72 7.97
N ASN A 379 12.07 12.39 9.10
CA ASN A 379 10.72 12.78 9.48
C ASN A 379 10.35 14.11 8.81
N THR A 380 9.30 14.11 7.98
CA THR A 380 8.83 15.28 7.22
C THR A 380 8.05 16.29 8.09
N GLU A 381 7.37 15.85 9.14
CA GLU A 381 6.62 16.73 10.05
C GLU A 381 7.57 17.70 10.76
N LEU A 382 8.73 17.19 11.20
CA LEU A 382 9.79 18.00 11.79
C LEU A 382 10.41 18.98 10.78
N LYS A 383 10.40 18.66 9.49
CA LYS A 383 10.90 19.55 8.43
C LYS A 383 9.95 20.73 8.23
N ALA A 384 8.65 20.49 8.17
CA ALA A 384 7.64 21.54 8.04
C ALA A 384 7.67 22.54 9.22
N LEU A 385 7.84 22.02 10.44
CA LEU A 385 7.97 22.84 11.66
C LEU A 385 9.24 23.70 11.68
N ARG A 386 10.30 23.27 10.97
CA ARG A 386 11.59 23.97 10.92
C ARG A 386 11.58 25.13 9.94
N GLU A 387 10.87 24.99 8.82
CA GLU A 387 10.82 25.99 7.74
C GLU A 387 9.89 27.17 8.06
N GLY A 388 8.97 27.02 9.02
CA GLY A 388 8.11 28.09 9.51
C GLY A 388 8.85 29.22 10.25
N LYS A 389 8.28 30.43 10.22
CA LYS A 389 8.67 31.55 11.10
C LYS A 389 8.01 31.35 12.46
N ALA A 390 8.82 31.19 13.51
CA ALA A 390 8.32 31.06 14.88
C ALA A 390 7.82 32.41 15.40
N LYS A 391 6.63 32.41 16.01
CA LYS A 391 5.93 33.59 16.55
C LYS A 391 5.85 33.61 18.07
N ASN A 392 6.00 32.47 18.73
CA ASN A 392 5.94 32.33 20.18
C ASN A 392 7.07 31.41 20.72
N LEU A 393 7.24 31.37 22.04
CA LEU A 393 8.30 30.58 22.69
C LEU A 393 8.13 29.06 22.45
N GLU A 394 6.89 28.58 22.41
CA GLU A 394 6.58 27.18 22.11
C GLU A 394 7.05 26.77 20.70
N GLU A 395 6.77 27.58 19.69
CA GLU A 395 7.23 27.37 18.32
C GLU A 395 8.76 27.44 18.22
N ILE A 396 9.42 28.30 19.00
CA ILE A 396 10.89 28.33 19.11
C ILE A 396 11.41 27.02 19.70
N TYR A 397 10.78 26.50 20.74
CA TYR A 397 11.17 25.23 21.38
C TYR A 397 11.00 24.04 20.43
N ILE A 398 9.83 23.91 19.79
CA ILE A 398 9.54 22.88 18.80
C ILE A 398 10.54 22.94 17.64
N LYS A 399 10.83 24.14 17.13
CA LYS A 399 11.81 24.35 16.05
C LYS A 399 13.22 23.94 16.47
N THR A 400 13.63 24.25 17.70
CA THR A 400 14.96 23.90 18.21
C THR A 400 15.11 22.37 18.34
N ILE A 401 14.08 21.70 18.83
CA ILE A 401 14.02 20.23 18.89
C ILE A 401 14.09 19.63 17.48
N GLY A 402 13.32 20.16 16.53
CA GLY A 402 13.33 19.70 15.14
C GLY A 402 14.70 19.85 14.47
N GLU A 403 15.40 20.97 14.70
CA GLU A 403 16.78 21.16 14.22
C GLU A 403 17.74 20.18 14.88
N LYS A 404 17.64 19.96 16.20
CA LYS A 404 18.47 18.97 16.93
C LYS A 404 18.32 17.57 16.32
N PHE A 405 17.09 17.09 16.12
CA PHE A 405 16.86 15.78 15.49
C PHE A 405 17.44 15.70 14.07
N ALA A 406 17.29 16.76 13.27
CA ALA A 406 17.87 16.79 11.94
C ALA A 406 19.41 16.74 11.96
N GLN A 407 20.03 17.43 12.93
CA GLN A 407 21.48 17.37 13.13
C GLN A 407 21.94 15.97 13.54
N GLU A 408 21.24 15.30 14.45
CA GLU A 408 21.53 13.91 14.85
C GLU A 408 21.46 12.96 13.64
N LYS A 409 20.44 13.07 12.78
CA LYS A 409 20.37 12.27 11.54
C LYS A 409 21.57 12.53 10.61
N ARG A 410 22.03 13.77 10.50
CA ARG A 410 23.25 14.11 9.72
C ARG A 410 24.52 13.55 10.36
N LEU A 411 24.59 13.44 11.68
CA LEU A 411 25.70 12.80 12.39
C LEU A 411 25.71 11.29 12.13
N ILE A 412 24.54 10.64 12.21
CA ILE A 412 24.37 9.21 11.86
C ILE A 412 24.86 8.92 10.43
N VAL A 413 24.46 9.74 9.44
CA VAL A 413 24.94 9.61 8.06
C VAL A 413 26.47 9.71 7.97
N ARG A 414 27.06 10.67 8.68
CA ARG A 414 28.51 10.89 8.68
C ARG A 414 29.26 9.73 9.31
N GLU A 415 28.80 9.22 10.45
CA GLU A 415 29.46 8.13 11.16
C GLU A 415 29.40 6.81 10.38
N LEU A 416 28.25 6.49 9.77
CA LEU A 416 28.15 5.34 8.87
C LEU A 416 29.15 5.43 7.71
N ARG A 417 29.23 6.60 7.05
CA ARG A 417 30.15 6.83 5.91
C ARG A 417 31.62 6.75 6.30
N LYS A 418 31.98 7.22 7.49
CA LYS A 418 33.35 7.11 8.04
C LYS A 418 33.83 5.66 8.10
N HIS A 419 32.91 4.71 8.30
CA HIS A 419 33.18 3.27 8.29
C HIS A 419 32.93 2.58 6.93
N GLY A 420 32.84 3.35 5.84
CA GLY A 420 32.62 2.80 4.49
C GLY A 420 31.20 2.26 4.26
N ILE A 421 30.26 2.51 5.18
CA ILE A 421 28.87 2.07 5.07
C ILE A 421 28.08 3.11 4.28
N ILE A 422 27.35 2.64 3.26
CA ILE A 422 26.55 3.52 2.42
C ILE A 422 25.27 3.90 3.17
N ALA A 423 25.15 5.15 3.59
CA ALA A 423 23.96 5.67 4.25
C ALA A 423 22.97 6.31 3.25
N LEU A 424 21.71 5.86 3.26
CA LEU A 424 20.58 6.42 2.53
C LEU A 424 19.54 6.97 3.51
N LEU A 425 19.65 8.28 3.81
CA LEU A 425 18.63 9.02 4.54
C LEU A 425 17.59 9.56 3.55
N THR A 426 16.33 9.19 3.72
CA THR A 426 15.24 9.62 2.82
C THR A 426 13.89 9.66 3.51
N THR A 427 12.93 10.36 2.93
CA THR A 427 11.55 10.36 3.41
C THR A 427 10.84 9.07 2.98
N PRO A 428 9.86 8.55 3.75
CA PRO A 428 9.16 7.32 3.42
C PRO A 428 8.54 7.29 2.01
N GLU A 429 8.03 8.41 1.51
CA GLU A 429 7.41 8.49 0.16
C GLU A 429 8.43 8.29 -0.95
N ASN A 430 9.67 8.76 -0.76
CA ASN A 430 10.74 8.67 -1.74
C ASN A 430 11.56 7.38 -1.59
N LEU A 431 11.32 6.59 -0.53
CA LEU A 431 12.10 5.43 -0.15
C LEU A 431 12.32 4.46 -1.30
N THR A 432 11.24 4.05 -1.96
CA THR A 432 11.28 3.07 -3.06
C THR A 432 12.18 3.53 -4.19
N VAL A 433 11.99 4.77 -4.66
CA VAL A 433 12.76 5.34 -5.79
C VAL A 433 14.23 5.50 -5.41
N GLN A 434 14.51 6.01 -4.21
CA GLN A 434 15.88 6.23 -3.73
C GLN A 434 16.62 4.91 -3.50
N ALA A 435 15.95 3.88 -2.97
CA ALA A 435 16.53 2.55 -2.78
C ALA A 435 16.91 1.92 -4.14
N ILE A 436 16.03 2.01 -5.15
CA ILE A 436 16.32 1.53 -6.51
C ILE A 436 17.49 2.31 -7.12
N ASN A 437 17.47 3.64 -7.03
CA ASN A 437 18.56 4.48 -7.52
C ASN A 437 19.89 4.10 -6.88
N LYS A 438 19.90 3.83 -5.56
CA LYS A 438 21.10 3.44 -4.84
C LYS A 438 21.61 2.06 -5.27
N TYR A 439 20.71 1.09 -5.45
CA TYR A 439 21.05 -0.22 -5.99
C TYR A 439 21.68 -0.10 -7.39
N LEU A 440 21.07 0.68 -8.29
CA LEU A 440 21.62 0.88 -9.64
C LEU A 440 22.97 1.60 -9.61
N GLU A 441 23.14 2.60 -8.75
CA GLU A 441 24.42 3.30 -8.57
C GLU A 441 25.51 2.33 -8.10
N VAL A 442 25.20 1.49 -7.10
CA VAL A 442 26.13 0.49 -6.56
C VAL A 442 26.50 -0.54 -7.61
N LYS A 443 25.53 -1.08 -8.33
CA LYS A 443 25.76 -2.09 -9.38
C LYS A 443 26.74 -1.58 -10.43
N ASN A 444 26.56 -0.36 -10.93
CA ASN A 444 27.45 0.21 -11.94
C ASN A 444 28.85 0.53 -11.42
N ARG A 445 29.02 0.84 -10.13
CA ARG A 445 30.36 1.04 -9.53
C ARG A 445 31.15 -0.26 -9.38
N GLN A 446 30.46 -1.41 -9.28
CA GLN A 446 31.08 -2.73 -9.20
C GLN A 446 31.32 -3.36 -10.58
N GLY A 447 30.67 -2.85 -11.63
CA GLY A 447 30.94 -3.22 -13.03
C GLY A 447 32.14 -2.50 -13.65
N ILE A 448 33.03 -1.92 -12.83
CA ILE A 448 34.35 -1.38 -13.19
C ILE A 448 35.38 -2.23 -12.43
#